data_AF-A0A370KHI1-F1
#
_entry.id   AF-A0A370KHI1-F1
#
_cell.length_a   1.000
_cell.length_b   1.000
_cell.length_c   1.000
_cell.angle_alpha   90.00
_cell.angle_beta   90.00
_cell.angle_gamma   90.00
#
_symmetry.space_group_name_H-M   'P 1'
#
loop_
_entity.id
_entity.type
_entity.pdbx_description
1 polymer ?
#
loop_
_entity_poly.entity_id
_entity_poly.type
_entity_poly.pdbx_seq_one_letter_code
_entity_poly.pdbx_strand_id
1 'polypeptide(L)'
;MRQLRLEPVPVSDNLRAALTAAGLLVDDLDGSDRDYFVCVDAEGRAIGYSGIEACGDDSVLLRSLVILPAHRSRGHGRHLVELTIEKAPPSADVYLATANTASFFEHIGFASVERDEVPSAILATRQLSELCPASATIMKLSKPPT
;
A
#
# COMPACT_ATOMS: atom_id res chain seq x y z
N MET A 1 -5.98 2.62 23.79
CA MET A 1 -5.63 2.18 22.42
C MET A 1 -4.18 2.59 22.18
N ARG A 2 -3.29 1.67 21.79
CA ARG A 2 -1.88 2.01 21.58
C ARG A 2 -1.77 2.77 20.26
N GLN A 3 -1.36 4.04 20.33
CA GLN A 3 -1.33 4.93 19.17
C GLN A 3 -0.27 4.42 18.18
N LEU A 4 -0.71 4.12 16.95
CA LEU A 4 0.17 3.83 15.82
C LEU A 4 0.43 5.13 15.06
N ARG A 5 1.64 5.28 14.51
CA ARG A 5 2.00 6.42 13.67
C ARG A 5 2.74 5.94 12.42
N LEU A 6 2.59 6.68 11.32
CA LEU A 6 3.41 6.51 10.13
C LEU A 6 4.53 7.54 10.10
N GLU A 7 5.74 7.06 9.85
CA GLU A 7 6.94 7.87 9.69
C GLU A 7 7.54 7.60 8.32
N PRO A 8 7.88 8.63 7.52
CA PRO A 8 8.55 8.45 6.24
C PRO A 8 9.91 7.75 6.43
N VAL A 9 10.24 6.83 5.54
CA VAL A 9 11.53 6.12 5.56
C VAL A 9 12.13 6.07 4.16
N PRO A 10 13.47 6.24 4.03
CA PRO A 10 14.13 5.92 2.78
C PRO A 10 14.07 4.41 2.52
N VAL A 11 14.29 4.03 1.27
CA VAL A 11 14.52 2.63 0.92
C VAL A 11 15.74 2.14 1.70
N SER A 12 15.54 1.12 2.52
CA SER A 12 16.54 0.60 3.46
C SER A 12 16.53 -0.92 3.48
N ASP A 13 17.60 -1.52 3.99
CA ASP A 13 17.71 -2.98 4.12
C ASP A 13 16.58 -3.58 4.97
N ASN A 14 16.13 -2.86 6.00
CA ASN A 14 15.02 -3.30 6.84
C ASN A 14 13.70 -3.38 6.07
N LEU A 15 13.41 -2.36 5.24
CA LEU A 15 12.24 -2.36 4.36
C LEU A 15 12.34 -3.51 3.36
N ARG A 16 13.47 -3.63 2.66
CA ARG A 16 13.71 -4.70 1.67
C ARG A 16 13.56 -6.09 2.30
N ALA A 17 14.14 -6.31 3.47
CA ALA A 17 14.05 -7.58 4.19
C ALA A 17 12.62 -7.91 4.61
N ALA A 18 11.87 -6.93 5.13
CA ALA A 18 10.48 -7.12 5.54
C ALA A 18 9.56 -7.48 4.35
N LEU A 19 9.72 -6.79 3.23
CA LEU A 19 8.97 -7.06 1.99
C LEU A 19 9.33 -8.43 1.41
N THR A 20 10.62 -8.75 1.32
CA THR A 20 11.11 -10.05 0.84
C THR A 20 10.56 -11.20 1.70
N ALA A 21 10.60 -11.06 3.03
CA ALA A 21 10.07 -12.07 3.96
C ALA A 21 8.54 -12.23 3.86
N ALA A 22 7.83 -11.23 3.33
CA ALA A 22 6.41 -11.30 3.04
C ALA A 22 6.09 -11.78 1.61
N GLY A 23 7.11 -12.10 0.80
CA GLY A 23 6.95 -12.47 -0.60
C GLY A 23 6.54 -11.31 -1.49
N LEU A 24 6.79 -10.07 -1.06
CA LEU A 24 6.50 -8.86 -1.82
C LEU A 24 7.72 -8.42 -2.64
N LEU A 25 7.42 -7.70 -3.72
CA LEU A 25 8.38 -7.20 -4.69
C LEU A 25 9.27 -6.12 -4.06
N VAL A 26 10.56 -6.18 -4.38
CA VAL A 26 11.58 -5.22 -3.89
C VAL A 26 12.44 -4.63 -5.00
N ASP A 27 12.36 -5.19 -6.21
CA ASP A 27 13.20 -4.78 -7.35
C ASP A 27 12.76 -3.44 -7.96
N ASP A 28 11.62 -2.92 -7.53
CA ASP A 28 11.02 -1.67 -8.00
C ASP A 28 10.88 -0.66 -6.86
N LEU A 29 11.75 -0.71 -5.85
CA LEU A 29 11.65 0.25 -4.74
C LEU A 29 12.21 1.63 -5.08
N ASP A 30 13.20 1.73 -5.97
CA ASP A 30 14.03 2.92 -6.18
C ASP A 30 13.40 3.99 -7.12
N GLY A 31 12.06 4.00 -7.25
CA GLY A 31 11.32 5.00 -8.03
C GLY A 31 11.21 6.35 -7.32
N SER A 32 11.40 7.46 -8.04
CA SER A 32 11.30 8.82 -7.47
C SER A 32 9.86 9.27 -7.21
N ASP A 33 8.90 8.55 -7.77
CA ASP A 33 7.44 8.70 -7.63
C ASP A 33 6.88 7.93 -6.43
N ARG A 34 7.74 7.35 -5.59
CA ARG A 34 7.36 6.45 -4.51
C ARG A 34 7.79 6.97 -3.15
N ASP A 35 6.84 6.98 -2.23
CA ASP A 35 7.08 7.26 -0.82
C ASP A 35 6.85 5.99 0.00
N TYR A 36 7.73 5.74 0.98
CA TYR A 36 7.63 4.62 1.89
C TYR A 36 7.52 5.08 3.33
N PHE A 37 6.81 4.30 4.13
CA PHE A 37 6.53 4.60 5.52
C PHE A 37 6.75 3.38 6.39
N VAL A 38 7.32 3.59 7.57
CA VAL A 38 7.29 2.63 8.68
C VAL A 38 6.12 2.99 9.60
N CYS A 39 5.38 1.98 10.01
CA CYS A 39 4.40 2.11 11.09
C CYS A 39 5.07 1.76 12.40
N VAL A 40 5.02 2.66 13.38
CA VAL A 40 5.59 2.46 14.72
C VAL A 40 4.51 2.51 15.80
N ASP A 41 4.74 1.77 16.89
CA ASP A 41 3.93 1.91 18.09
C ASP A 41 4.40 3.07 18.99
N ALA A 42 3.70 3.27 20.11
CA ALA A 42 4.01 4.33 21.08
C ALA A 42 5.43 4.25 21.67
N GLU A 43 6.08 3.09 21.60
CA GLU A 43 7.46 2.87 22.08
C GLU A 43 8.49 2.99 20.94
N GLY A 44 8.05 3.37 19.73
CA GLY A 44 8.91 3.52 18.56
C GLY A 44 9.28 2.20 17.89
N ARG A 45 8.63 1.08 18.25
CA ARG A 45 8.92 -0.21 17.62
C ARG A 45 8.24 -0.29 16.26
N ALA A 46 8.98 -0.71 15.24
CA ALA A 46 8.43 -0.98 13.93
C ALA A 46 7.40 -2.12 14.00
N ILE A 47 6.22 -1.86 13.45
CA ILE A 47 5.07 -2.77 13.37
C ILE A 47 4.89 -3.28 11.95
N GLY A 48 5.22 -2.47 10.95
CA GLY A 48 5.02 -2.78 9.55
C GLY A 48 5.50 -1.67 8.63
N TYR A 49 5.35 -1.89 7.34
CA TYR A 49 5.71 -0.95 6.29
C TYR A 49 4.58 -0.81 5.27
N SER A 50 4.55 0.33 4.60
CA SER A 50 3.63 0.64 3.50
C SER A 50 4.32 1.60 2.53
N GLY A 51 3.77 1.74 1.33
CA GLY A 51 4.21 2.76 0.39
C GLY A 51 3.09 3.23 -0.51
N ILE A 52 3.31 4.39 -1.12
CA ILE A 52 2.44 4.99 -2.12
C ILE A 52 3.30 5.30 -3.36
N GLU A 53 2.75 5.06 -4.54
CA GLU A 53 3.30 5.50 -5.81
C GLU A 53 2.32 6.50 -6.45
N ALA A 54 2.81 7.69 -6.76
CA ALA A 54 2.01 8.71 -7.43
C ALA A 54 1.80 8.33 -8.90
N CYS A 55 0.55 8.39 -9.38
CA CYS A 55 0.19 7.93 -10.72
C CYS A 55 -0.71 8.96 -11.40
N GLY A 56 -0.10 10.05 -11.88
CA GLY A 56 -0.83 11.23 -12.35
C GLY A 56 -1.29 12.12 -11.19
N ASP A 57 -2.19 13.05 -11.48
CA ASP A 57 -2.55 14.11 -10.53
C ASP A 57 -3.57 13.65 -9.47
N ASP A 58 -4.50 12.76 -9.85
CA ASP A 58 -5.65 12.37 -9.02
C ASP A 58 -5.67 10.87 -8.67
N SER A 59 -4.56 10.16 -8.84
CA SER A 59 -4.50 8.71 -8.59
C SER A 59 -3.19 8.28 -7.98
N VAL A 60 -3.29 7.34 -7.05
CA VAL A 60 -2.13 6.74 -6.39
C VAL A 60 -2.27 5.23 -6.30
N LEU A 61 -1.14 4.54 -6.32
CA LEU A 61 -1.06 3.10 -6.06
C LEU A 61 -0.58 2.86 -4.63
N LEU A 62 -1.40 2.19 -3.83
CA LEU A 62 -1.05 1.69 -2.51
C LEU A 62 -0.27 0.38 -2.66
N ARG A 63 0.95 0.37 -2.13
CA ARG A 63 1.93 -0.70 -2.33
C ARG A 63 2.69 -1.05 -1.06
N SER A 64 3.51 -2.10 -1.13
CA SER A 64 4.48 -2.47 -0.08
C SER A 64 3.87 -2.64 1.33
N LEU A 65 2.61 -3.09 1.41
CA LEU A 65 1.89 -3.28 2.67
C LEU A 65 2.31 -4.57 3.38
N VAL A 66 2.96 -4.44 4.54
CA VAL A 66 3.38 -5.58 5.34
C VAL A 66 3.27 -5.28 6.83
N ILE A 67 2.74 -6.23 7.61
CA ILE A 67 2.87 -6.26 9.07
C ILE A 67 3.95 -7.27 9.45
N LEU A 68 4.91 -6.82 10.26
CA LEU A 68 6.00 -7.67 10.73
C LEU A 68 5.44 -8.87 11.51
N PRO A 69 6.02 -10.08 11.37
CA PRO A 69 5.46 -11.31 11.94
C PRO A 69 5.10 -11.22 13.44
N ALA A 70 5.92 -10.56 14.24
CA ALA A 70 5.71 -10.37 15.68
C ALA A 70 4.44 -9.56 16.04
N HIS A 71 3.87 -8.85 15.07
CA HIS A 71 2.76 -7.91 15.25
C HIS A 71 1.50 -8.28 14.44
N ARG A 72 1.49 -9.44 13.76
CA ARG A 72 0.32 -9.93 13.01
C ARG A 72 -0.85 -10.31 13.93
N SER A 73 -2.05 -10.41 13.35
CA SER A 73 -3.29 -10.83 14.02
C SER A 73 -3.73 -9.95 15.21
N ARG A 74 -3.36 -8.67 15.18
CA ARG A 74 -3.70 -7.66 16.22
C ARG A 74 -4.50 -6.46 15.67
N GLY A 75 -5.06 -6.58 14.47
CA GLY A 75 -5.81 -5.50 13.81
C GLY A 75 -4.95 -4.34 13.28
N HIS A 76 -3.61 -4.47 13.30
CA HIS A 76 -2.70 -3.43 12.82
C HIS A 76 -2.74 -3.22 11.30
N GLY A 77 -3.11 -4.24 10.53
CA GLY A 77 -3.21 -4.12 9.06
C GLY A 77 -4.19 -3.04 8.61
N ARG A 78 -5.37 -2.98 9.23
CA ARG A 78 -6.38 -1.96 8.91
C ARG A 78 -5.87 -0.55 9.21
N HIS A 79 -5.33 -0.35 10.42
CA HIS A 79 -4.77 0.94 10.82
C HIS A 79 -3.60 1.38 9.92
N LEU A 80 -2.75 0.44 9.51
CA LEU A 80 -1.67 0.72 8.57
C LEU A 80 -2.25 1.28 7.27
N VAL A 81 -3.21 0.58 6.66
CA VAL A 81 -3.84 1.00 5.39
C VAL A 81 -4.51 2.36 5.53
N GLU A 82 -5.33 2.56 6.57
CA GLU A 82 -6.03 3.83 6.81
C GLU A 82 -5.04 5.00 6.96
N LEU A 83 -4.00 4.84 7.79
CA LEU A 83 -2.96 5.86 7.96
C LEU A 83 -2.19 6.12 6.65
N THR A 84 -1.97 5.10 5.82
CA THR A 84 -1.28 5.29 4.54
C THR A 84 -2.16 6.06 3.55
N ILE A 85 -3.46 5.76 3.48
CA ILE A 85 -4.42 6.49 2.63
C ILE A 85 -4.51 7.97 3.02
N GLU A 86 -4.36 8.30 4.31
CA GLU A 86 -4.27 9.69 4.77
C GLU A 86 -3.05 10.44 4.22
N LYS A 87 -1.99 9.75 3.81
CA LYS A 87 -0.81 10.34 3.16
C LYS A 87 -1.01 10.60 1.66
N ALA A 88 -1.97 9.94 1.03
CA ALA A 88 -2.33 10.25 -0.35
C ALA A 88 -2.93 11.67 -0.46
N PRO A 89 -2.82 12.34 -1.62
CA PRO A 89 -3.44 13.64 -1.83
C PRO A 89 -4.95 13.63 -1.47
N PRO A 90 -5.52 14.77 -1.06
CA PRO A 90 -6.96 14.91 -0.92
C PRO A 90 -7.67 14.54 -2.22
N SER A 91 -8.83 13.89 -2.13
CA SER A 91 -9.64 13.47 -3.28
C SER A 91 -8.99 12.49 -4.28
N ALA A 92 -7.75 12.05 -4.07
CA ALA A 92 -7.12 11.07 -4.94
C ALA A 92 -7.83 9.71 -4.86
N ASP A 93 -8.00 9.07 -6.01
CA ASP A 93 -8.39 7.67 -6.08
C ASP A 93 -7.19 6.79 -5.69
N VAL A 94 -7.41 5.89 -4.74
CA VAL A 94 -6.39 4.95 -4.26
C VAL A 94 -6.64 3.60 -4.89
N TYR A 95 -5.66 3.10 -5.63
CA TYR A 95 -5.70 1.77 -6.22
C TYR A 95 -4.75 0.82 -5.48
N LEU A 96 -5.03 -0.48 -5.54
CA LEU A 96 -4.10 -1.52 -5.12
C LEU A 96 -4.27 -2.76 -5.98
N ALA A 97 -3.21 -3.56 -6.05
CA ALA A 97 -3.23 -4.91 -6.62
C ALA A 97 -3.18 -5.94 -5.49
N THR A 98 -4.06 -6.94 -5.52
CA THR A 98 -4.04 -8.05 -4.56
C THR A 98 -4.36 -9.38 -5.25
N ALA A 99 -3.74 -10.45 -4.76
CA ALA A 99 -4.05 -11.82 -5.18
C ALA A 99 -5.00 -12.53 -4.20
N ASN A 100 -4.71 -12.48 -2.90
CA ASN A 100 -5.36 -13.33 -1.91
C ASN A 100 -6.00 -12.56 -0.74
N THR A 101 -5.99 -11.22 -0.77
CA THR A 101 -6.44 -10.38 0.35
C THR A 101 -7.54 -9.39 -0.02
N ALA A 102 -8.28 -9.63 -1.11
CA ALA A 102 -9.37 -8.76 -1.55
C ALA A 102 -10.42 -8.50 -0.45
N SER A 103 -10.90 -9.57 0.22
CA SER A 103 -11.89 -9.44 1.30
C SER A 103 -11.44 -8.55 2.47
N PHE A 104 -10.14 -8.53 2.77
CA PHE A 104 -9.59 -7.64 3.78
C PHE A 104 -9.72 -6.16 3.37
N PHE A 105 -9.46 -5.83 2.10
CA PHE A 105 -9.56 -4.47 1.59
C PHE A 105 -11.02 -4.04 1.37
N GLU A 106 -11.92 -4.96 1.03
CA GLU A 106 -13.36 -4.69 0.97
C GLU A 106 -13.90 -4.17 2.30
N HIS A 107 -13.43 -4.72 3.42
CA HIS A 107 -13.83 -4.28 4.76
C HIS A 107 -13.29 -2.88 5.13
N ILE A 108 -12.33 -2.36 4.37
CA ILE A 108 -11.79 -1.00 4.50
C ILE A 108 -12.54 -0.02 3.58
N GLY A 109 -13.31 -0.54 2.61
CA GLY A 109 -14.09 0.25 1.66
C GLY A 109 -13.57 0.22 0.22
N PHE A 110 -12.53 -0.58 -0.06
CA PHE A 110 -12.11 -0.79 -1.45
C PHE A 110 -13.15 -1.64 -2.20
N ALA A 111 -13.38 -1.33 -3.46
CA ALA A 111 -14.18 -2.12 -4.38
C ALA A 111 -13.30 -2.69 -5.50
N SER A 112 -13.57 -3.92 -5.93
CA SER A 112 -12.94 -4.46 -7.15
C SER A 112 -13.35 -3.61 -8.34
N VAL A 113 -12.40 -3.36 -9.25
CA VAL A 113 -12.64 -2.63 -10.50
C VAL A 113 -12.11 -3.44 -11.67
N GLU A 114 -12.77 -3.30 -12.82
CA GLU A 114 -12.32 -3.95 -14.04
C GLU A 114 -11.09 -3.22 -14.59
N ARG A 115 -10.23 -3.97 -15.30
CA ARG A 115 -8.92 -3.45 -15.73
C ARG A 115 -9.04 -2.30 -16.75
N ASP A 116 -10.15 -2.20 -17.47
CA ASP A 116 -10.47 -1.12 -18.41
C ASP A 116 -10.96 0.17 -17.73
N GLU A 117 -11.44 0.09 -16.48
CA GLU A 117 -11.83 1.22 -15.65
C GLU A 117 -10.63 1.84 -14.90
N VAL A 118 -9.48 1.16 -14.89
CA VAL A 118 -8.28 1.60 -14.19
C VAL A 118 -7.49 2.59 -15.05
N PRO A 119 -7.07 3.76 -14.50
CA PRO A 119 -6.27 4.72 -15.23
C PRO A 119 -5.01 4.10 -15.83
N SER A 120 -4.67 4.50 -17.07
CA SER A 120 -3.49 3.98 -17.77
C SER A 120 -2.18 4.20 -17.00
N ALA A 121 -2.07 5.30 -16.26
CA ALA A 121 -0.93 5.58 -15.38
C ALA A 121 -0.77 4.50 -14.29
N ILE A 122 -1.86 4.03 -13.69
CA ILE A 122 -1.86 2.94 -12.70
C ILE A 122 -1.49 1.61 -13.38
N LEU A 123 -2.07 1.31 -14.54
CA LEU A 123 -1.77 0.08 -15.30
C LEU A 123 -0.32 0.01 -15.78
N ALA A 124 0.32 1.16 -16.02
CA ALA A 124 1.72 1.24 -16.43
C ALA A 124 2.71 0.99 -15.28
N THR A 125 2.27 1.09 -14.02
CA THR A 125 3.13 0.82 -12.86
C THR A 125 3.67 -0.60 -12.92
N ARG A 126 4.92 -0.78 -12.45
CA ARG A 126 5.59 -2.08 -12.52
C ARG A 126 4.86 -3.18 -11.76
N GLN A 127 4.15 -2.82 -10.70
CA GLN A 127 3.31 -3.74 -9.93
C GLN A 127 2.18 -4.35 -10.76
N LEU A 128 1.64 -3.62 -11.74
CA LEU A 128 0.50 -4.06 -12.54
C LEU A 128 0.89 -4.48 -13.97
N SER A 129 1.99 -3.94 -14.52
CA SER A 129 2.42 -4.23 -15.89
C SER A 129 3.33 -5.46 -16.02
N GLU A 130 4.24 -5.67 -15.07
CA GLU A 130 5.31 -6.67 -15.19
C GLU A 130 5.26 -7.73 -14.08
N LEU A 131 4.86 -7.34 -12.87
CA LEU A 131 5.15 -8.12 -11.68
C LEU A 131 3.93 -8.80 -11.04
N CYS A 132 2.71 -8.46 -11.47
CA CYS A 132 1.52 -9.20 -11.08
C CYS A 132 1.12 -10.22 -12.16
N PRO A 133 0.69 -11.43 -11.78
CA PRO A 133 -0.01 -12.30 -12.73
C PRO A 133 -1.27 -11.60 -13.23
N ALA A 134 -1.69 -11.92 -14.46
CA ALA A 134 -2.94 -11.40 -15.05
C ALA A 134 -4.20 -11.66 -14.17
N SER A 135 -4.07 -12.50 -13.14
CA SER A 135 -5.10 -12.85 -12.17
C SER A 135 -5.15 -11.95 -10.92
N ALA A 136 -4.29 -10.94 -10.79
CA ALA A 136 -4.38 -10.03 -9.65
C ALA A 136 -5.65 -9.18 -9.75
N THR A 137 -6.44 -9.17 -8.68
CA THR A 137 -7.60 -8.29 -8.54
C THR A 137 -7.10 -6.86 -8.30
N ILE A 138 -7.60 -5.92 -9.10
CA ILE A 138 -7.37 -4.49 -8.88
C ILE A 138 -8.53 -3.96 -8.08
N MET A 139 -8.23 -3.21 -7.02
CA MET A 139 -9.25 -2.60 -6.18
C MET A 139 -9.03 -1.11 -6.08
N LYS A 140 -10.13 -0.37 -5.92
CA LYS A 140 -10.17 1.09 -5.86
C LYS A 140 -10.89 1.56 -4.60
N LEU A 141 -10.38 2.60 -3.98
CA LEU A 141 -11.06 3.40 -2.96
C LEU A 141 -11.06 4.86 -3.40
N SER A 142 -12.24 5.46 -3.55
CA SER A 142 -12.37 6.89 -3.79
C SER A 142 -12.40 7.65 -2.47
N LYS A 143 -11.47 8.59 -2.28
CA LYS A 143 -11.51 9.50 -1.14
C LYS A 143 -12.61 10.54 -1.40
N PRO A 144 -13.52 10.79 -0.44
CA PRO A 144 -14.53 11.82 -0.62
C PRO A 144 -13.84 13.19 -0.82
N PRO A 145 -14.41 14.08 -1.65
CA PRO A 145 -13.91 15.44 -1.75
C PRO A 145 -14.06 16.13 -0.38
N THR A 146 -12.93 16.63 0.13
CA THR A 146 -12.86 17.42 1.37
C THR A 146 -13.66 18.72 1.27
#